data_AF-S4NPK5-F1
#
_entry.id   AF-S4NPK5-F1
#
_cell.length_a   1.000
_cell.length_b   1.000
_cell.length_c   1.000
_cell.angle_alpha   90.00
_cell.angle_beta   90.00
_cell.angle_gamma   90.00
#
_symmetry.space_group_name_H-M   'P 1'
#
loop_
_entity.id
_entity.type
_entity.pdbx_description
1 polymer ?
#
loop_
_entity_poly.entity_id
_entity_poly.type
_entity_poly.pdbx_seq_one_letter_code
_entity_poly.pdbx_strand_id
1 'polypeptide(L)'
;MQKIFNKRKEGEQDEEQLEITGRVLSSNPDIYTLWNIRREILIVFSKTKTEEDMSKSYDNELSLTEYCLKINPKSYCAWHQREWVLSTRPNPDWKKELEL
;
A
#
# COMPACT_ATOMS: atom_id res chain seq x y z
N MET A 1 -14.93 -4.49 -5.80
CA MET A 1 -14.16 -4.50 -7.07
C MET A 1 -14.66 -3.47 -8.08
N GLN A 2 -15.93 -3.47 -8.51
CA GLN A 2 -16.40 -2.50 -9.53
C GLN A 2 -16.11 -1.02 -9.18
N LYS A 3 -16.38 -0.61 -7.93
CA LYS A 3 -16.09 0.76 -7.45
C LYS A 3 -14.60 1.14 -7.59
N ILE A 4 -13.69 0.21 -7.31
CA ILE A 4 -12.23 0.43 -7.41
C ILE A 4 -11.86 0.79 -8.86
N PHE A 5 -12.35 0.01 -9.81
CA PHE A 5 -12.04 0.21 -11.23
C PHE A 5 -12.70 1.46 -11.81
N ASN A 6 -13.91 1.80 -11.37
CA ASN A 6 -14.57 3.05 -11.79
C ASN A 6 -13.76 4.26 -11.31
N LYS A 7 -13.43 4.34 -10.01
CA LYS A 7 -12.58 5.42 -9.46
C LYS A 7 -11.25 5.53 -10.19
N ARG A 8 -10.59 4.39 -10.48
CA ARG A 8 -9.33 4.39 -11.23
C ARG A 8 -9.51 4.95 -12.65
N LYS A 9 -10.60 4.58 -13.33
CA LYS A 9 -10.92 5.07 -14.68
C LYS A 9 -11.22 6.57 -14.69
N GLU A 10 -11.85 7.07 -13.63
CA GLU A 10 -12.16 8.48 -13.42
C GLU A 10 -10.94 9.30 -12.94
N GLY A 11 -9.81 8.64 -12.65
CA GLY A 11 -8.59 9.28 -12.17
C GLY A 11 -8.66 9.69 -10.69
N GLU A 12 -9.64 9.19 -9.95
CA GLU A 12 -9.82 9.47 -8.52
C GLU A 12 -8.82 8.67 -7.68
N GLN A 13 -7.66 9.29 -7.43
CA GLN A 13 -6.56 8.72 -6.65
C GLN A 13 -6.56 9.30 -5.23
N ASP A 14 -7.47 8.78 -4.39
CA ASP A 14 -7.78 9.31 -3.06
C ASP A 14 -7.61 8.28 -1.93
N GLU A 15 -7.80 8.73 -0.68
CA GLU A 15 -7.71 7.88 0.50
C GLU A 15 -8.81 6.81 0.53
N GLU A 16 -9.99 7.12 -0.02
CA GLU A 16 -11.08 6.15 -0.12
C GLU A 16 -10.65 4.97 -1.00
N GLN A 17 -9.97 5.23 -2.11
CA GLN A 17 -9.45 4.18 -3.00
C GLN A 17 -8.41 3.30 -2.30
N LEU A 18 -7.56 3.87 -1.44
CA LEU A 18 -6.69 3.10 -0.56
C LEU A 18 -7.52 2.28 0.46
N GLU A 19 -8.55 2.83 1.08
CA GLU A 19 -9.35 2.08 2.05
C GLU A 19 -10.04 0.86 1.42
N ILE A 20 -10.73 1.05 0.29
CA ILE A 20 -11.48 -0.02 -0.36
C ILE A 20 -10.57 -1.10 -0.95
N THR A 21 -9.39 -0.73 -1.48
CA THR A 21 -8.41 -1.71 -1.99
C THR A 21 -7.77 -2.49 -0.84
N GLY A 22 -7.48 -1.82 0.28
CA GLY A 22 -6.93 -2.43 1.48
C GLY A 22 -7.86 -3.51 2.05
N ARG A 23 -9.16 -3.23 2.17
CA ARG A 23 -10.17 -4.21 2.62
C ARG A 23 -10.19 -5.49 1.78
N VAL A 24 -10.04 -5.37 0.45
CA VAL A 24 -10.01 -6.53 -0.44
C VAL A 24 -8.69 -7.31 -0.28
N LEU A 25 -7.56 -6.59 -0.20
CA LEU A 25 -6.24 -7.20 -0.03
C LEU A 25 -6.07 -7.91 1.31
N SER A 26 -6.69 -7.38 2.38
CA SER A 26 -6.77 -8.03 3.68
C SER A 26 -7.43 -9.42 3.62
N SER A 27 -8.26 -9.70 2.60
CA SER A 27 -8.85 -11.03 2.39
C SER A 27 -8.05 -11.88 1.39
N ASN A 28 -7.50 -11.24 0.35
CA ASN A 28 -6.68 -11.91 -0.66
C ASN A 28 -5.51 -11.00 -1.10
N PRO A 29 -4.30 -11.22 -0.55
CA PRO A 29 -3.16 -10.37 -0.83
C PRO A 29 -2.50 -10.65 -2.19
N ASP A 30 -2.88 -11.70 -2.91
CA ASP A 30 -2.27 -12.05 -4.21
C ASP A 30 -2.88 -11.33 -5.41
N ILE A 31 -3.78 -10.37 -5.18
CA ILE A 31 -4.35 -9.55 -6.25
C ILE A 31 -3.37 -8.43 -6.62
N TYR A 32 -2.39 -8.76 -7.47
CA TYR A 32 -1.35 -7.85 -7.95
C TYR A 32 -1.87 -6.49 -8.45
N THR A 33 -3.00 -6.49 -9.17
CA THR A 33 -3.60 -5.26 -9.73
C THR A 33 -3.95 -4.23 -8.65
N LEU A 34 -4.38 -4.67 -7.45
CA LEU A 34 -4.74 -3.74 -6.38
C LEU A 34 -3.50 -3.09 -5.78
N TRP A 35 -2.40 -3.83 -5.62
CA TRP A 35 -1.12 -3.25 -5.18
C TRP A 35 -0.59 -2.22 -6.18
N ASN A 36 -0.75 -2.44 -7.49
CA ASN A 36 -0.42 -1.43 -8.50
C ASN A 36 -1.21 -0.14 -8.32
N ILE A 37 -2.53 -0.24 -8.11
CA ILE A 37 -3.39 0.92 -7.87
C ILE A 37 -2.92 1.69 -6.63
N ARG A 38 -2.60 0.97 -5.54
CA ARG A 38 -2.07 1.59 -4.32
C ARG A 38 -0.76 2.33 -4.56
N ARG A 39 0.18 1.74 -5.32
CA ARG A 39 1.43 2.41 -5.71
C ARG A 39 1.19 3.69 -6.51
N GLU A 40 0.28 3.64 -7.48
CA GLU A 40 -0.10 4.81 -8.28
C GLU A 40 -0.58 5.96 -7.38
N ILE A 41 -1.45 5.67 -6.41
CA ILE A 41 -1.96 6.67 -5.45
C ILE A 41 -0.82 7.22 -4.57
N LEU A 42 0.03 6.34 -4.02
CA LEU A 42 1.13 6.76 -3.14
C LEU A 42 2.18 7.63 -3.89
N ILE A 43 2.40 7.37 -5.18
CA ILE A 43 3.26 8.21 -6.04
C ILE A 43 2.63 9.59 -6.29
N VAL A 44 1.31 9.69 -6.36
CA VAL A 44 0.64 11.00 -6.46
C VAL A 44 0.71 11.73 -5.12
N PHE A 45 0.45 11.03 -4.02
CA PHE A 45 0.53 11.63 -2.69
C PHE A 45 1.93 12.13 -2.38
N SER A 46 2.99 11.45 -2.82
CA SER A 46 4.37 11.92 -2.59
C SER A 46 4.69 13.27 -3.24
N LYS A 47 3.89 13.69 -4.24
CA LYS A 47 4.02 14.98 -4.92
C LYS A 47 3.10 16.06 -4.35
N THR A 48 2.02 15.66 -3.67
CA THR A 48 0.95 16.59 -3.26
C THR A 48 0.83 16.78 -1.75
N LYS A 49 1.24 15.79 -0.95
CA LYS A 49 1.15 15.80 0.52
C LYS A 49 2.45 16.27 1.17
N THR A 50 2.34 16.67 2.44
CA THR A 50 3.49 17.01 3.28
C THR A 50 4.34 15.76 3.58
N GLU A 51 5.59 15.94 3.98
CA GLU A 51 6.46 14.83 4.39
C GLU A 51 5.87 14.04 5.57
N GLU A 52 5.21 14.71 6.52
CA GLU A 52 4.59 14.07 7.67
C GLU A 52 3.40 13.19 7.26
N ASP A 53 2.52 13.68 6.39
CA ASP A 53 1.36 12.91 5.91
C ASP A 53 1.78 11.74 5.02
N MET A 54 2.87 11.92 4.25
CA MET A 54 3.46 10.82 3.48
C MET A 54 4.07 9.76 4.39
N SER A 55 4.78 10.18 5.44
CA SER A 55 5.33 9.28 6.46
C SER A 55 4.22 8.39 7.05
N LYS A 56 3.09 8.99 7.45
CA LYS A 56 1.90 8.27 7.93
C LYS A 56 1.32 7.33 6.87
N SER A 57 1.27 7.75 5.61
CA SER A 57 0.76 6.93 4.50
C SER A 57 1.63 5.68 4.29
N TYR A 58 2.96 5.81 4.36
CA TYR A 58 3.87 4.67 4.30
C TYR A 58 3.74 3.74 5.51
N ASP A 59 3.58 4.28 6.72
CA ASP A 59 3.36 3.46 7.92
C ASP A 59 2.08 2.63 7.81
N ASN A 60 0.98 3.23 7.33
CA ASN A 60 -0.27 2.53 7.08
C ASN A 60 -0.11 1.41 6.02
N GLU A 61 0.67 1.66 4.97
CA GLU A 61 0.96 0.67 3.93
C GLU A 61 1.80 -0.51 4.47
N LEU A 62 2.80 -0.23 5.32
CA LEU A 62 3.59 -1.25 6.01
C LEU A 62 2.73 -2.09 6.97
N SER A 63 1.79 -1.47 7.68
CA SER A 63 0.83 -2.21 8.52
C SER A 63 -0.10 -3.11 7.69
N LEU A 64 -0.57 -2.63 6.53
CA LEU A 64 -1.39 -3.46 5.63
C LEU A 64 -0.60 -4.66 5.09
N THR A 65 0.63 -4.46 4.62
CA THR A 65 1.46 -5.55 4.11
C THR A 65 1.80 -6.56 5.20
N GLU A 66 2.12 -6.11 6.42
CA GLU A 66 2.32 -6.98 7.58
C GLU A 66 1.08 -7.84 7.86
N TYR A 67 -0.10 -7.21 7.91
CA TYR A 67 -1.35 -7.94 8.11
C TYR A 67 -1.59 -8.99 7.02
N CYS A 68 -1.39 -8.61 5.75
CA CYS A 68 -1.52 -9.50 4.60
C CYS A 68 -0.55 -10.69 4.67
N LEU A 69 0.69 -10.46 5.11
CA LEU A 69 1.71 -11.50 5.25
C LEU A 69 1.43 -12.44 6.42
N LYS A 70 0.79 -11.97 7.50
CA LYS A 70 0.29 -12.86 8.57
C LYS A 70 -0.78 -13.83 8.08
N ILE A 71 -1.57 -13.44 7.07
CA ILE A 71 -2.59 -14.30 6.45
C ILE A 71 -1.98 -15.24 5.40
N ASN A 72 -1.13 -14.70 4.52
CA ASN A 72 -0.43 -15.47 3.50
C ASN A 72 1.06 -15.08 3.46
N PRO A 73 1.92 -15.78 4.23
CA PRO A 73 3.36 -15.48 4.29
C PRO A 73 4.09 -15.67 2.96
N LYS A 74 3.47 -16.40 2.01
CA LYS A 74 4.04 -16.68 0.68
C LYS A 74 3.55 -15.70 -0.39
N SER A 75 2.76 -14.69 -0.02
CA SER A 75 2.27 -13.71 -0.99
C SER A 75 3.42 -12.86 -1.53
N TYR A 76 3.85 -13.18 -2.75
CA TYR A 76 4.86 -12.39 -3.46
C TYR A 76 4.42 -10.94 -3.62
N CYS A 77 3.14 -10.70 -3.90
CA CYS A 77 2.60 -9.36 -4.12
C CYS A 77 2.72 -8.47 -2.87
N ALA A 78 2.43 -9.03 -1.69
CA ALA A 78 2.55 -8.30 -0.42
C ALA A 78 4.02 -8.02 -0.07
N TRP A 79 4.91 -9.01 -0.23
CA TRP A 79 6.35 -8.82 -0.03
C TRP A 79 6.93 -7.75 -0.96
N HIS A 80 6.60 -7.82 -2.25
CA HIS A 80 7.07 -6.84 -3.24
C HIS A 80 6.53 -5.43 -2.96
N GLN A 81 5.29 -5.29 -2.48
CA GLN A 81 4.79 -4.00 -2.03
C GLN A 81 5.58 -3.49 -0.82
N ARG A 82 5.85 -4.36 0.16
CA ARG A 82 6.60 -3.99 1.37
C ARG A 82 8.00 -3.48 1.02
N GLU A 83 8.73 -4.19 0.17
CA GLU A 83 10.03 -3.78 -0.38
C GLU A 83 9.93 -2.42 -1.09
N TRP A 84 8.92 -2.23 -1.93
CA TRP A 84 8.69 -0.96 -2.63
C TRP A 84 8.49 0.22 -1.67
N VAL A 85 7.72 0.03 -0.60
CA VAL A 85 7.51 1.09 0.41
C VAL A 85 8.82 1.41 1.14
N LEU A 86 9.56 0.39 1.58
CA LEU A 86 10.81 0.57 2.32
C LEU A 86 11.90 1.23 1.47
N SER A 87 11.96 0.94 0.17
CA SER A 87 12.91 1.55 -0.76
C SER A 87 12.52 2.97 -1.20
N THR A 88 11.22 3.31 -1.19
CA THR A 88 10.71 4.62 -1.62
C THR A 88 10.66 5.64 -0.48
N ARG A 89 10.45 5.20 0.77
CA ARG A 89 10.44 6.09 1.94
C ARG A 89 11.85 6.65 2.19
N PRO A 90 12.00 7.95 2.49
CA PRO A 90 13.32 8.55 2.76
C PRO A 90 13.99 8.00 4.03
N ASN A 91 13.22 7.71 5.08
CA ASN A 91 13.71 7.26 6.38
C ASN A 91 13.02 5.95 6.82
N PRO A 92 13.38 4.79 6.24
CA PRO A 92 12.85 3.50 6.64
C PRO A 92 13.38 3.07 8.03
N ASP A 93 12.50 2.53 8.87
CA ASP A 93 12.86 1.96 10.17
C ASP A 93 13.22 0.48 10.02
N TRP A 94 14.49 0.22 9.69
CA TRP A 94 15.01 -1.13 9.51
C TRP A 94 15.05 -1.95 10.81
N LYS A 95 15.11 -1.30 11.98
CA LYS A 95 15.09 -2.02 13.26
C LYS A 95 13.72 -2.68 13.46
N LYS A 96 12.67 -1.89 13.24
CA LYS A 96 11.29 -2.39 13.27
C LYS A 96 11.07 -3.50 12.24
N GLU A 97 11.66 -3.40 11.04
CA GLU A 97 11.53 -4.44 10.01
C GLU A 97 12.17 -5.77 10.42
N LEU A 98 13.32 -5.73 11.12
CA LEU A 98 14.01 -6.92 11.61
C LEU A 98 13.33 -7.60 12.80
N GLU A 99 12.49 -6.89 13.53
CA GLU A 99 11.76 -7.40 14.70
C GLU A 99 10.48 -8.19 14.34
N LEU A 100 10.12 -8.19 13.06
CA LEU A 100 8.84 -8.66 12.53
C LEU A 100 8.85 -10.15 12.17
#